data_AF-A0A6P0MJK2-F1
#
_entry.id   AF-A0A6P0MJK2-F1
#
_cell.length_a   1.000
_cell.length_b   1.000
_cell.length_c   1.000
_cell.angle_alpha   90.00
_cell.angle_beta   90.00
_cell.angle_gamma   90.00
#
_symmetry.space_group_name_H-M   'P 1'
#
loop_
_entity.id
_entity.type
_entity.pdbx_description
1 polymer ?
#
loop_
_entity_poly.entity_id
_entity_poly.type
_entity_poly.pdbx_seq_one_letter_code
_entity_poly.pdbx_strand_id
1 'polypeptide(L)'
;MNIVSSSTVALNLHVFLEPTETGQIMASIAELANCQVEANTRAEALVAIQELVSDRLSKVEVLPLEIPLKDPERENPWTEFVGMFQGDAEFAEMAAQWQAEPAEQNTDDLT
;
A
#
# COMPACT_ATOMS: atom_id res chain seq x y z
N MET A 1 -15.09 -21.90 15.89
CA MET A 1 -15.63 -21.08 14.80
C MET A 1 -14.65 -19.94 14.56
N ASN A 2 -13.82 -20.01 13.51
CA ASN A 2 -12.94 -18.91 13.14
C ASN A 2 -13.74 -17.94 12.27
N ILE A 3 -13.99 -16.74 12.78
CA ILE A 3 -14.47 -15.61 11.99
C ILE A 3 -13.25 -15.03 11.26
N VAL A 4 -13.15 -15.32 9.96
CA VAL A 4 -12.21 -14.60 9.09
C VAL A 4 -12.85 -13.24 8.84
N SER A 5 -12.37 -12.21 9.53
CA SER A 5 -12.77 -10.82 9.28
C SER A 5 -12.38 -10.45 7.85
N SER A 6 -13.35 -10.44 6.94
CA SER A 6 -13.15 -9.89 5.59
C SER A 6 -13.11 -8.37 5.71
N SER A 7 -11.94 -7.82 6.02
CA SER A 7 -11.72 -6.39 5.93
C SER A 7 -11.60 -6.03 4.46
N THR A 8 -12.59 -5.32 3.91
CA THR A 8 -12.56 -4.87 2.52
C THR A 8 -11.47 -3.80 2.40
N VAL A 9 -10.30 -4.18 1.90
CA VAL A 9 -9.21 -3.23 1.62
C VAL A 9 -9.53 -2.56 0.29
N ALA A 10 -9.89 -1.28 0.34
CA ALA A 10 -10.05 -0.48 -0.88
C ALA A 10 -8.66 -0.13 -1.43
N LEU A 11 -8.32 -0.70 -2.59
CA LEU A 11 -7.12 -0.36 -3.34
C LEU A 11 -7.43 0.82 -4.26
N ASN A 12 -6.79 1.97 -4.00
CA ASN A 12 -6.87 3.13 -4.87
C ASN A 12 -5.76 3.06 -5.91
N LEU A 13 -6.14 2.95 -7.19
CA LEU A 13 -5.23 2.91 -8.34
C LEU A 13 -5.53 4.10 -9.25
N HIS A 14 -4.51 4.58 -9.96
CA HIS A 14 -4.65 5.70 -10.88
C HIS A 14 -4.97 5.21 -12.30
N VAL A 15 -6.02 5.77 -12.90
CA VAL A 15 -6.44 5.45 -14.26
C VAL A 15 -6.04 6.57 -15.21
N PHE A 16 -5.26 6.24 -16.24
CA PHE A 16 -5.02 7.09 -17.39
C PHE A 16 -6.09 6.86 -18.44
N LEU A 17 -6.62 7.95 -19.00
CA LEU A 17 -7.60 7.93 -20.08
C LEU A 17 -7.05 8.72 -21.26
N GLU A 18 -6.84 8.04 -22.37
CA GLU A 18 -6.23 8.60 -23.58
C GLU A 18 -7.15 8.38 -24.78
N PRO A 19 -7.46 9.40 -25.59
CA PRO A 19 -8.15 9.19 -26.85
C PRO A 19 -7.21 8.55 -27.86
N THR A 20 -7.68 7.53 -28.57
CA THR A 20 -6.94 6.81 -29.61
C THR A 20 -7.16 7.45 -30.98
N GLU A 21 -6.30 7.14 -31.95
CA GLU A 21 -6.44 7.61 -33.34
C GLU A 21 -7.75 7.14 -34.01
N THR A 22 -8.38 6.09 -33.46
CA THR A 22 -9.67 5.57 -33.93
C THR A 22 -10.88 6.28 -33.34
N GLY A 23 -10.67 7.25 -32.44
CA GLY A 23 -11.72 7.97 -31.73
C GLY A 23 -12.27 7.24 -30.50
N GLN A 24 -11.73 6.07 -30.16
CA GLN A 24 -12.04 5.33 -28.94
C GLN A 24 -11.22 5.86 -27.75
N ILE A 25 -11.67 5.59 -26.54
CA ILE A 25 -10.97 5.92 -25.29
C ILE A 25 -10.23 4.69 -24.79
N MET A 26 -8.92 4.82 -24.62
CA MET A 26 -8.05 3.84 -24.00
C MET A 26 -7.91 4.17 -22.51
N ALA A 27 -8.27 3.22 -21.66
CA ALA A 27 -8.08 3.30 -20.22
C ALA A 27 -6.94 2.38 -19.79
N SER A 28 -6.01 2.89 -18.98
CA SER A 28 -4.82 2.17 -18.54
C SER A 28 -4.56 2.42 -17.05
N ILE A 29 -4.00 1.46 -16.32
CA ILE A 29 -3.65 1.63 -14.89
C ILE A 29 -2.18 1.99 -14.75
N ALA A 30 -1.88 3.08 -14.03
CA ALA A 30 -0.52 3.60 -13.86
C ALA A 30 0.44 2.58 -13.22
N GLU A 31 -0.06 1.85 -12.24
CA GLU A 31 0.70 0.88 -11.45
C GLU A 31 0.81 -0.49 -12.13
N LEU A 32 -0.03 -0.76 -13.13
CA LEU A 32 -0.18 -2.06 -13.78
C LEU A 32 -0.11 -1.90 -15.31
N ALA A 33 1.11 -1.93 -15.86
CA ALA A 33 1.37 -1.79 -17.29
C ALA A 33 0.59 -2.77 -18.19
N ASN A 34 0.17 -3.91 -17.64
CA ASN A 34 -0.55 -4.96 -18.37
C ASN A 34 -2.09 -4.81 -18.30
N CYS A 35 -2.59 -3.78 -17.62
CA CYS A 35 -4.02 -3.52 -17.48
C CYS A 35 -4.40 -2.31 -18.35
N GLN A 36 -4.91 -2.61 -19.54
CA GLN A 36 -5.39 -1.63 -20.50
C GLN A 36 -6.64 -2.16 -21.21
N VAL A 37 -7.59 -1.26 -21.49
CA VAL A 37 -8.80 -1.55 -22.25
C VAL A 37 -9.10 -0.39 -23.20
N GLU A 38 -9.70 -0.69 -24.35
CA GLU A 38 -10.22 0.31 -25.28
C GLU A 38 -11.75 0.22 -25.30
N ALA A 39 -12.42 1.36 -25.25
CA ALA A 39 -13.87 1.44 -25.30
C ALA A 39 -14.36 2.71 -26.02
N ASN A 40 -15.60 2.68 -26.51
CA ASN A 40 -16.17 3.79 -27.27
C ASN A 40 -16.49 5.02 -26.40
N THR A 41 -16.73 4.82 -25.10
CA THR A 41 -17.04 5.89 -24.16
C THR A 41 -16.18 5.81 -22.91
N ARG A 42 -15.98 6.96 -22.26
CA ARG A 42 -15.28 7.03 -20.97
C ARG A 42 -15.91 6.13 -19.91
N ALA A 43 -17.24 6.07 -19.86
CA ALA A 43 -17.95 5.27 -18.87
C ALA A 43 -17.71 3.78 -19.09
N GLU A 44 -17.78 3.30 -20.33
CA GLU A 44 -17.49 1.90 -20.67
C GLU A 44 -16.03 1.54 -20.38
N ALA A 45 -15.08 2.42 -20.72
CA ALA A 45 -13.67 2.22 -20.42
C ALA A 45 -13.41 2.07 -18.91
N LEU A 46 -14.08 2.87 -18.08
CA LEU A 46 -13.94 2.81 -16.62
C LEU A 46 -14.56 1.56 -16.01
N VAL A 47 -15.68 1.06 -16.55
CA VAL A 47 -16.26 -0.21 -16.09
C VAL A 47 -15.36 -1.37 -16.48
N ALA A 48 -14.95 -1.41 -17.75
CA ALA A 48 -14.11 -2.48 -18.27
C ALA A 48 -12.75 -2.57 -17.57
N ILE A 49 -12.11 -1.43 -17.26
CA ILE A 49 -10.81 -1.44 -16.55
C ILE A 49 -10.97 -1.91 -15.10
N GLN A 50 -12.07 -1.57 -14.43
CA GLN A 50 -12.35 -2.03 -13.07
C GLN A 50 -12.58 -3.55 -13.03
N GLU A 51 -13.33 -4.09 -13.98
CA GLU A 51 -13.54 -5.54 -14.11
C GLU A 51 -12.21 -6.26 -14.41
N LEU A 52 -11.41 -5.74 -15.34
CA LEU A 52 -10.10 -6.30 -15.67
C LEU A 52 -9.17 -6.36 -14.46
N VAL A 53 -9.08 -5.26 -13.70
CA VAL A 53 -8.25 -5.18 -12.50
C VAL A 53 -8.75 -6.15 -11.44
N SER A 54 -10.06 -6.21 -11.21
CA SER A 54 -10.66 -7.09 -10.20
C SER A 54 -10.42 -8.56 -10.52
N ASP A 55 -10.62 -8.96 -11.78
CA ASP A 55 -10.36 -10.33 -12.25
C ASP A 55 -8.88 -10.70 -12.12
N ARG A 56 -7.99 -9.78 -12.50
CA ARG A 56 -6.54 -9.99 -12.38
C ARG A 56 -6.13 -10.15 -10.92
N LEU A 57 -6.54 -9.24 -10.03
CA LEU A 57 -6.18 -9.28 -8.62
C LEU A 57 -6.77 -10.51 -7.91
N SER A 58 -7.91 -11.02 -8.38
CA SER A 58 -8.50 -12.28 -7.86
C SER A 58 -7.67 -13.52 -8.21
N LYS A 59 -6.84 -13.47 -9.24
CA LYS A 59 -6.00 -14.58 -9.72
C LYS A 59 -4.54 -14.44 -9.33
N VAL A 60 -4.12 -13.27 -8.87
CA VAL A 60 -2.72 -12.96 -8.55
C VAL A 60 -2.40 -13.46 -7.14
N GLU A 61 -1.38 -14.29 -7.06
CA GLU A 61 -0.75 -14.67 -5.80
C GLU A 61 0.41 -13.71 -5.51
N VAL A 62 0.42 -13.13 -4.31
CA VAL A 62 1.53 -12.27 -3.86
C VAL A 62 2.54 -13.16 -3.15
N LEU A 63 3.67 -13.41 -3.80
CA LEU A 63 4.77 -14.18 -3.22
C LEU A 63 5.88 -13.23 -2.75
N PRO A 64 6.38 -13.39 -1.51
CA PRO A 64 7.60 -12.70 -1.10
C PRO A 64 8.77 -13.26 -1.90
N LEU A 65 9.48 -12.37 -2.61
CA LEU A 65 10.71 -12.72 -3.31
C LEU A 65 11.88 -12.07 -2.59
N GLU A 66 12.66 -12.89 -1.87
CA GLU A 66 13.94 -12.46 -1.32
C GLU A 66 14.98 -12.43 -2.45
N ILE A 67 15.40 -11.23 -2.83
CA ILE A 67 16.49 -11.05 -3.79
C ILE A 67 17.78 -10.87 -2.99
N PRO A 68 18.73 -11.81 -3.05
CA PRO A 68 20.03 -11.63 -2.42
C PRO A 68 20.78 -10.56 -3.21
N LEU A 69 20.72 -9.32 -2.71
CA LEU A 69 21.61 -8.27 -3.17
C LEU A 69 23.01 -8.64 -2.69
N LYS A 70 23.99 -8.64 -3.60
CA LYS A 70 25.40 -8.63 -3.19
C LYS A 70 25.64 -7.26 -2.57
N ASP A 71 25.47 -7.14 -1.26
CA ASP A 71 25.95 -5.97 -0.54
C ASP A 71 27.49 -5.97 -0.61
N PRO A 72 28.12 -4.97 -1.25
CA PRO A 72 29.53 -4.71 -1.00
C PRO A 72 29.61 -4.12 0.41
N GLU A 73 29.75 -4.97 1.44
CA GLU A 73 30.09 -4.57 2.82
C GLU A 73 29.39 -3.28 3.29
N ARG A 74 28.09 -3.15 3.03
CA ARG A 74 27.34 -1.98 3.48
C ARG A 74 27.05 -2.18 4.95
N GLU A 75 27.94 -1.64 5.80
CA GLU A 75 27.65 -1.43 7.20
C GLU A 75 26.26 -0.79 7.31
N ASN A 76 25.37 -1.39 8.10
CA ASN A 76 24.03 -0.87 8.28
C ASN A 76 24.17 0.58 8.78
N PRO A 77 23.62 1.59 8.08
CA PRO A 77 23.80 2.99 8.45
C PRO A 77 23.24 3.31 9.85
N TRP A 78 22.44 2.40 10.43
CA TRP A 78 21.94 2.47 11.79
C TRP A 78 22.91 1.93 12.85
N THR A 79 23.99 1.25 12.46
CA THR A 79 24.98 0.68 13.37
C THR A 79 25.72 1.76 14.17
N GLU A 80 26.01 2.92 13.56
CA GLU A 80 26.66 4.03 14.26
C GLU A 80 25.80 4.66 15.37
N PHE A 81 24.50 4.38 15.35
CA PHE A 81 23.53 4.95 16.29
C PHE A 81 23.15 3.98 17.42
N VAL A 82 23.70 2.76 17.43
CA VAL A 82 23.41 1.76 18.47
C VAL A 82 23.91 2.27 19.82
N GLY A 83 22.99 2.49 20.75
CA GLY A 83 23.30 2.96 22.10
C GLY A 83 23.62 4.46 22.21
N MET A 84 23.40 5.25 21.16
CA MET A 84 23.66 6.71 21.17
C MET A 84 22.98 7.44 22.33
N PHE A 85 21.81 6.95 22.78
CA PHE A 85 21.03 7.53 23.89
C PHE A 85 21.06 6.68 25.16
N GLN A 86 21.98 5.70 25.25
CA GLN A 86 22.09 4.85 26.43
C GLN A 86 22.60 5.67 27.62
N GLY A 87 21.78 5.80 28.67
CA GLY A 87 22.11 6.58 29.87
C GLY A 87 21.78 8.06 29.75
N ASP A 88 21.18 8.51 28.64
CA ASP A 88 20.64 9.85 28.51
C ASP A 88 19.33 9.96 29.31
N ALA A 89 19.36 10.77 30.37
CA ALA A 89 18.22 10.93 31.28
C ALA A 89 17.06 11.70 30.63
N GLU A 90 17.36 12.65 29.74
CA GLU A 90 16.34 13.43 29.02
C GLU A 90 15.61 12.53 28.03
N PHE A 91 16.36 11.67 27.32
CA PHE A 91 15.76 10.69 26.42
C PHE A 91 14.94 9.63 27.17
N ALA A 92 15.41 9.19 28.35
CA ALA A 92 14.67 8.24 29.19
C ALA A 92 13.34 8.83 29.72
N GLU A 93 13.32 10.11 30.09
CA GLU A 93 12.11 10.81 30.53
C GLU A 93 11.10 10.93 29.38
N MET A 94 11.55 11.32 28.19
CA MET A 94 10.71 11.40 27.00
C MET A 94 10.14 10.03 26.59
N ALA A 95 10.95 8.97 26.64
CA ALA A 95 10.50 7.61 26.35
C ALA A 95 9.46 7.12 27.38
N ALA A 96 9.63 7.48 28.66
CA ALA A 96 8.65 7.18 29.69
C ALA A 96 7.31 7.92 29.46
N GLN A 97 7.36 9.16 28.95
CA GLN A 97 6.15 9.90 28.56
C GLN A 97 5.38 9.20 27.44
N TRP A 98 6.05 8.78 26.36
CA TRP A 98 5.42 8.06 25.25
C TRP A 98 4.84 6.70 25.66
N GLN A 99 5.48 6.01 26.60
CA GLN A 99 4.97 4.73 27.13
C GLN A 99 3.80 4.92 28.11
N ALA A 100 3.72 6.08 28.75
CA ALA A 100 2.66 6.44 29.68
C ALA A 100 1.41 6.97 28.98
N GLU A 101 1.44 7.26 27.67
CA GLU A 101 0.26 7.51 26.87
C GLU A 101 -0.51 6.18 26.70
N PRO A 102 -1.63 5.95 27.40
CA PRO A 102 -2.50 4.86 27.02
C PRO A 102 -2.98 5.17 25.60
N ALA A 103 -2.90 4.20 24.68
CA ALA A 103 -3.61 4.28 23.42
C ALA A 103 -5.05 4.68 23.75
N GLU A 104 -5.41 5.93 23.44
CA GLU A 104 -6.73 6.47 23.77
C GLU A 104 -7.74 5.47 23.23
N GLN A 105 -8.42 4.86 24.19
CA GLN A 105 -9.46 3.90 23.94
C GLN A 105 -10.48 4.64 23.09
N ASN A 106 -10.67 4.13 21.88
CA ASN A 106 -11.92 4.25 21.16
C ASN A 106 -13.05 3.79 22.10
N THR A 107 -13.62 4.73 22.86
CA THR A 107 -14.92 4.61 23.49
C THR A 107 -15.87 5.54 22.76
N ASP A 108 -16.17 5.21 21.51
CA ASP A 108 -17.54 5.36 21.04
C ASP A 108 -18.38 4.27 21.74
N ASP A 109 -19.02 4.61 22.87
CA ASP A 109 -20.28 3.98 23.26
C ASP A 109 -21.13 4.90 24.15
N LEU A 110 -22.27 5.30 23.58
CA LEU A 110 -23.54 5.69 24.21
C LEU A 110 -23.53 6.74 25.33
N THR A 111 -23.90 7.98 24.98
CA THR A 111 -25.18 8.59 25.42
C THR A 111 -25.63 9.73 24.52
#